data_AF-A0A4Y5SJT3-F1
#
_entry.id   AF-A0A4Y5SJT3-F1
#
_cell.length_a   1.000
_cell.length_b   1.000
_cell.length_c   1.000
_cell.angle_alpha   90.00
_cell.angle_beta   90.00
_cell.angle_gamma   90.00
#
_symmetry.space_group_name_H-M   'P 1'
#
loop_
_entity.id
_entity.type
_entity.pdbx_description
1 polymer ?
#
loop_
_entity_poly.entity_id
_entity_poly.type
_entity_poly.pdbx_seq_one_letter_code
_entity_poly.pdbx_strand_id
1 'polypeptide(L)'
;MTVMEPLEGLLKLLDRYFGENVRVVLLFGSRTRGLASPGSDYDILVLVEGDKSGGREFWRELFKLELELGVSFDVIILREEEVSADNPLLWGILTGYRVLRGEEHWERMLKRLRKDIRKRKPRLIEGDKQWQIAQLV
;
A
#
# COMPACT_ATOMS: atom_id res chain seq x y z
N MET A 1 -1.75 -20.08 22.09
CA MET A 1 -1.65 -18.69 21.62
C MET A 1 -2.14 -18.67 20.20
N THR A 2 -3.27 -18.00 19.92
CA THR A 2 -3.72 -17.82 18.54
C THR A 2 -2.72 -16.92 17.85
N VAL A 3 -2.02 -17.43 16.83
CA VAL A 3 -1.11 -16.61 16.02
C VAL A 3 -1.96 -15.55 15.34
N MET A 4 -1.69 -14.27 15.61
CA MET A 4 -2.38 -13.18 14.93
C MET A 4 -1.91 -13.16 13.48
N GLU A 5 -2.83 -13.09 12.53
CA GLU A 5 -2.48 -12.93 11.12
C GLU A 5 -1.72 -11.61 10.90
N PRO A 6 -0.62 -11.56 10.13
CA PRO A 6 0.21 -10.37 10.04
C PRO A 6 -0.54 -9.08 9.69
N LEU A 7 -1.45 -9.17 8.73
CA LEU A 7 -2.23 -8.01 8.30
C LEU A 7 -3.23 -7.55 9.35
N GLU A 8 -3.75 -8.46 10.19
CA GLU A 8 -4.62 -8.08 11.29
C GLU A 8 -3.84 -7.29 12.36
N GLY A 9 -2.62 -7.72 12.67
CA GLY A 9 -1.71 -7.01 13.58
C GLY A 9 -1.39 -5.61 13.06
N LEU A 10 -1.06 -5.49 11.78
CA LEU A 10 -0.78 -4.19 11.17
C LEU A 10 -2.00 -3.27 11.20
N LEU A 11 -3.19 -3.77 10.85
CA LEU A 11 -4.42 -2.96 10.87
C LEU A 11 -4.73 -2.43 12.27
N LYS A 12 -4.57 -3.25 13.32
CA LYS A 12 -4.71 -2.81 14.71
C LYS A 12 -3.70 -1.74 15.09
N LEU A 13 -2.46 -1.86 14.61
CA LEU A 13 -1.42 -0.86 14.85
C LEU A 13 -1.76 0.46 14.17
N LEU A 14 -2.24 0.42 12.92
CA LEU A 14 -2.69 1.61 12.20
C LEU A 14 -3.88 2.28 12.91
N ASP A 15 -4.85 1.51 13.41
CA ASP A 15 -5.97 2.02 14.20
C ASP A 15 -5.50 2.75 15.45
N ARG A 16 -4.47 2.23 16.14
CA ARG A 16 -3.94 2.83 17.35
C ARG A 16 -3.25 4.18 17.11
N TYR A 17 -2.50 4.32 16.02
CA TYR A 17 -1.64 5.49 15.78
C TYR A 17 -2.27 6.54 14.87
N PHE A 18 -3.15 6.12 13.96
CA PHE A 18 -3.78 7.01 12.98
C PHE A 18 -5.30 7.03 13.13
N GLY A 19 -5.92 5.97 13.64
CA GLY A 19 -7.36 5.92 13.90
C GLY A 19 -8.20 6.24 12.66
N GLU A 20 -9.15 7.16 12.83
CA GLU A 20 -10.07 7.59 11.76
C GLU A 20 -9.39 8.31 10.60
N ASN A 21 -8.12 8.74 10.77
CA ASN A 21 -7.35 9.36 9.70
C ASN A 21 -6.98 8.36 8.61
N VAL A 22 -6.99 7.05 8.87
CA VAL A 22 -6.71 6.03 7.83
C VAL A 22 -7.88 5.96 6.84
N ARG A 23 -7.63 6.37 5.59
CA ARG A 23 -8.63 6.35 4.50
C ARG A 23 -8.58 5.08 3.67
N VAL A 24 -7.37 4.62 3.34
CA VAL A 24 -7.15 3.42 2.51
C VAL A 24 -5.96 2.65 3.04
N VAL A 25 -6.05 1.32 3.02
CA VAL A 25 -4.90 0.43 3.23
C VAL A 25 -4.87 -0.57 2.08
N LEU A 26 -3.76 -0.62 1.34
CA LEU A 26 -3.54 -1.58 0.26
C LEU A 26 -2.35 -2.47 0.60
N LEU A 27 -2.49 -3.77 0.33
CA LEU A 27 -1.35 -4.66 0.10
C LEU A 27 -1.01 -4.59 -1.38
N PHE A 28 0.26 -4.46 -1.74
CA PHE A 28 0.71 -4.48 -3.13
C PHE A 28 1.98 -5.32 -3.29
N GLY A 29 2.66 -5.17 -4.43
CA GLY A 29 4.00 -5.72 -4.63
C GLY A 29 4.04 -7.23 -4.84
N SER A 30 5.00 -7.92 -4.24
CA SER A 30 5.32 -9.31 -4.59
C SER A 30 4.22 -10.30 -4.19
N ARG A 31 3.59 -10.05 -3.03
CA ARG A 31 2.57 -10.93 -2.42
C ARG A 31 1.24 -10.92 -3.18
N THR A 32 0.91 -9.83 -3.87
CA THR A 32 -0.29 -9.73 -4.72
C THR A 32 -0.05 -10.26 -6.13
N ARG A 33 1.20 -10.19 -6.61
CA ARG A 33 1.58 -10.66 -7.95
C ARG A 33 1.91 -12.15 -8.03
N GLY A 34 1.84 -12.88 -6.90
CA GLY A 34 2.19 -14.30 -6.84
C GLY A 34 3.69 -14.57 -6.99
N LEU A 35 4.53 -13.57 -6.73
CA LEU A 35 5.99 -13.65 -6.86
C LEU A 35 6.70 -13.71 -5.50
N ALA A 36 5.94 -13.64 -4.41
CA ALA A 36 6.48 -13.65 -3.06
C ALA A 36 7.07 -15.02 -2.68
N SER A 37 8.24 -14.98 -2.06
CA SER A 37 8.78 -16.07 -1.27
C SER A 37 8.29 -15.98 0.18
N PRO A 38 8.48 -17.02 1.02
CA PRO A 38 8.12 -16.94 2.43
C PRO A 38 8.76 -15.75 3.18
N GLY A 39 9.97 -15.35 2.78
CA GLY A 39 10.70 -14.22 3.37
C GLY A 39 10.45 -12.88 2.69
N SER A 40 9.52 -12.79 1.75
CA SER A 40 9.21 -11.52 1.07
C SER A 40 8.43 -10.58 1.99
N ASP A 41 8.75 -9.30 1.92
CA ASP A 41 8.10 -8.26 2.71
C ASP A 41 6.61 -8.13 2.34
N TYR A 42 5.83 -7.57 3.26
CA TYR A 42 4.49 -7.09 3.00
C TYR A 42 4.56 -5.63 2.59
N ASP A 43 4.44 -5.36 1.29
CA ASP A 43 4.39 -4.00 0.74
C ASP A 43 3.01 -3.38 1.02
N ILE A 44 2.95 -2.33 1.84
CA ILE A 44 1.71 -1.72 2.31
C ILE A 44 1.67 -0.24 1.98
N LEU A 45 0.62 0.19 1.27
CA LEU A 45 0.29 1.60 1.13
C LEU A 45 -0.79 1.96 2.15
N VAL A 46 -0.54 3.02 2.92
CA VAL A 46 -1.53 3.64 3.82
C VAL A 46 -1.79 5.05 3.33
N LEU A 47 -3.04 5.35 3.00
CA LEU A 47 -3.49 6.71 2.73
C LEU A 47 -4.13 7.28 3.98
N VAL A 48 -3.64 8.42 4.43
CA VAL A 48 -4.14 9.12 5.61
C VAL A 48 -4.64 10.52 5.29
N GLU A 49 -5.53 11.01 6.13
CA GLU A 49 -5.85 12.43 6.23
C GLU A 49 -5.06 13.08 7.37
N GLY A 50 -4.46 14.25 7.14
CA GLY A 50 -3.70 14.95 8.18
C GLY A 50 -2.27 14.43 8.35
N ASP A 51 -1.86 14.14 9.59
CA ASP A 51 -0.48 13.73 9.88
C ASP A 51 -0.17 12.33 9.34
N LYS A 52 0.91 12.24 8.56
CA LYS A 52 1.41 11.00 7.96
C LYS A 52 2.63 10.41 8.65
N SER A 53 3.14 11.07 9.70
CA SER A 53 4.39 10.66 10.34
C SER A 53 4.24 9.41 11.23
N GLY A 54 3.07 9.27 11.87
CA GLY A 54 2.84 8.30 12.95
C GLY A 54 3.73 8.52 14.19
N GLY A 55 4.62 9.51 14.15
CA GLY A 55 5.72 9.69 15.09
C GLY A 55 6.72 8.53 15.12
N ARG A 56 7.82 8.73 15.86
CA ARG A 56 8.84 7.69 16.13
C ARG A 56 8.24 6.46 16.83
N GLU A 57 7.15 6.66 17.57
CA GLU A 57 6.52 5.59 18.34
C GLU A 57 5.85 4.55 17.44
N PHE A 58 5.12 4.96 16.40
CA PHE A 58 4.53 4.04 15.42
C PHE A 58 5.58 3.11 14.83
N TRP A 59 6.70 3.66 14.33
CA TRP A 59 7.78 2.86 13.72
C TRP A 59 8.44 1.90 14.71
N ARG A 60 8.56 2.30 15.99
CA ARG A 60 9.09 1.41 17.03
C ARG A 60 8.14 0.25 17.32
N GLU A 61 6.84 0.50 17.40
CA GLU A 61 5.86 -0.55 17.63
C GLU A 61 5.65 -1.44 16.39
N LEU A 62 5.79 -0.89 15.18
CA LEU A 62 5.81 -1.68 13.95
C LEU A 62 6.98 -2.66 13.96
N PHE A 63 8.17 -2.20 14.32
CA PHE A 63 9.34 -3.07 14.44
C PHE A 63 9.16 -4.19 15.48
N LYS A 64 8.52 -3.90 16.62
CA LYS A 64 8.20 -4.95 17.60
C LYS A 64 7.20 -5.97 17.05
N LEU A 65 6.18 -5.49 16.34
CA LEU A 65 5.18 -6.33 15.71
C LEU A 65 5.82 -7.25 14.64
N GLU A 66 6.73 -6.72 13.82
CA GLU A 66 7.53 -7.50 12.85
C GLU A 66 8.30 -8.63 13.54
N LEU A 67 8.99 -8.33 14.65
CA LEU A 67 9.73 -9.33 15.43
C LEU A 67 8.83 -10.40 16.05
N GLU A 68 7.66 -10.00 16.56
CA GLU A 68 6.69 -10.94 17.17
C GLU A 68 6.12 -11.91 16.13
N LEU A 69 5.84 -11.40 14.94
CA LEU A 69 5.20 -12.17 13.87
C LEU A 69 6.20 -12.91 12.96
N GLY A 70 7.49 -12.56 13.02
CA GLY A 70 8.51 -13.12 12.13
C GLY A 70 8.33 -12.71 10.68
N VAL A 71 7.87 -11.49 10.42
CA VAL A 71 7.64 -10.92 9.08
C VAL A 71 8.22 -9.51 9.00
N SER A 72 8.34 -8.95 7.80
CA SER A 72 8.61 -7.52 7.61
C SER A 72 7.52 -6.83 6.81
N PHE A 73 7.24 -5.58 7.15
CA PHE A 73 6.33 -4.68 6.46
C PHE A 73 7.10 -3.50 5.87
N ASP A 74 7.02 -3.32 4.56
CA ASP A 74 7.41 -2.06 3.92
C ASP A 74 6.18 -1.14 3.85
N VAL A 75 6.04 -0.28 4.86
CA VAL A 75 4.88 0.61 5.01
C VAL A 75 5.19 1.98 4.41
N ILE A 76 4.44 2.36 3.38
CA ILE A 76 4.47 3.69 2.79
C ILE A 76 3.20 4.44 3.21
N ILE A 77 3.37 5.59 3.87
CA ILE A 77 2.27 6.43 4.33
C ILE A 77 2.26 7.73 3.52
N LEU A 78 1.15 7.98 2.84
CA LEU A 78 0.95 9.17 2.01
C LEU A 78 -0.36 9.86 2.39
N ARG A 79 -0.43 11.17 2.16
CA ARG A 79 -1.70 11.85 2.02
C ARG A 79 -2.25 11.63 0.62
N GLU A 80 -3.57 11.70 0.48
CA GLU A 80 -4.27 11.46 -0.79
C GLU A 80 -3.74 12.35 -1.92
N GLU A 81 -3.47 13.63 -1.63
CA GLU A 81 -2.96 14.60 -2.59
C GLU A 81 -1.53 14.33 -3.10
N GLU A 82 -0.79 13.42 -2.45
CA GLU A 82 0.55 13.00 -2.88
C GLU A 82 0.48 11.89 -3.94
N VAL A 83 -0.70 11.31 -4.15
CA VAL A 83 -0.93 10.27 -5.16
C VAL A 83 -1.36 10.94 -6.47
N SER A 84 -0.51 10.82 -7.50
CA SER A 84 -0.77 11.39 -8.82
C SER A 84 -0.55 10.37 -9.93
N ALA A 85 -1.08 10.66 -11.11
CA ALA A 85 -0.90 9.81 -12.30
C ALA A 85 0.58 9.70 -12.76
N ASP A 86 1.46 10.57 -12.27
CA ASP A 86 2.90 10.57 -12.55
C ASP A 86 3.72 9.83 -11.51
N ASN A 87 3.10 9.39 -10.41
CA ASN A 87 3.82 8.76 -9.31
C ASN A 87 4.21 7.32 -9.68
N PRO A 88 5.52 6.98 -9.78
CA PRO A 88 5.95 5.62 -10.12
C PRO A 88 5.50 4.57 -9.10
N LEU A 89 5.34 4.94 -7.83
CA LEU A 89 4.79 4.05 -6.80
C LEU A 89 3.36 3.63 -7.16
N LEU A 90 2.52 4.57 -7.61
CA LEU A 90 1.16 4.26 -8.06
C LEU A 90 1.19 3.26 -9.22
N TRP A 91 2.14 3.40 -10.15
CA TRP A 91 2.27 2.47 -11.27
C TRP A 91 2.61 1.06 -10.79
N GLY A 92 3.55 0.94 -9.84
CA GLY A 92 3.90 -0.32 -9.19
C GLY A 92 2.69 -0.96 -8.50
N ILE A 93 1.94 -0.18 -7.71
CA ILE A 93 0.70 -0.64 -7.05
C ILE A 93 -0.29 -1.18 -8.07
N LEU A 94 -0.51 -0.46 -9.18
CA LEU A 94 -1.48 -0.85 -10.21
C LEU A 94 -1.11 -2.14 -10.96
N THR A 95 0.14 -2.63 -10.85
CA THR A 95 0.50 -3.96 -11.38
C THR A 95 -0.08 -5.12 -10.57
N GLY A 96 -0.54 -4.86 -9.35
CA GLY A 96 -1.23 -5.83 -8.51
C GLY A 96 -1.38 -5.32 -7.08
N TYR A 97 -2.62 -5.16 -6.61
CA TYR A 97 -2.92 -4.77 -5.25
C TYR A 97 -4.15 -5.49 -4.71
N ARG A 98 -4.28 -5.53 -3.39
CA ARG A 98 -5.48 -5.95 -2.66
C ARG A 98 -5.87 -4.85 -1.69
N VAL A 99 -7.12 -4.41 -1.74
CA VAL A 99 -7.64 -3.45 -0.77
C VAL A 99 -7.87 -4.18 0.55
N LEU A 100 -7.25 -3.71 1.63
CA LEU A 100 -7.47 -4.21 2.98
C LEU A 100 -8.49 -3.34 3.75
N ARG A 101 -8.54 -2.04 3.41
CA ARG A 101 -9.50 -1.06 3.96
C ARG A 101 -9.75 0.06 2.95
N GLY A 102 -10.98 0.58 2.92
CA GLY A 102 -11.30 1.81 2.18
C GLY A 102 -11.59 1.62 0.69
N GLU A 103 -12.21 0.50 0.30
CA GLU A 103 -12.49 0.14 -1.09
C GLU A 103 -13.18 1.23 -1.89
N GLU A 104 -14.33 1.73 -1.42
CA GLU A 104 -15.04 2.80 -2.12
C GLU A 104 -14.20 4.08 -2.28
N HIS A 105 -13.37 4.40 -1.28
CA HIS A 105 -12.52 5.59 -1.33
C HIS A 105 -11.40 5.41 -2.38
N TRP A 106 -10.75 4.25 -2.39
CA TRP A 106 -9.75 3.89 -3.39
C TRP A 106 -10.34 3.91 -4.81
N GLU A 107 -11.52 3.32 -5.02
CA GLU A 107 -12.20 3.32 -6.32
C GLU A 107 -12.49 4.74 -6.84
N ARG A 108 -12.99 5.62 -5.96
CA ARG A 108 -13.23 7.03 -6.31
C ARG A 108 -11.93 7.73 -6.71
N MET A 109 -10.85 7.52 -5.96
CA MET A 109 -9.55 8.10 -6.29
C MET A 109 -9.01 7.58 -7.62
N LEU A 110 -9.05 6.26 -7.83
CA LEU A 110 -8.60 5.65 -9.07
C LEU A 110 -9.42 6.14 -10.28
N LYS A 111 -10.74 6.31 -10.12
CA LYS A 111 -11.61 6.87 -11.17
C LYS A 111 -11.18 8.29 -11.59
N ARG A 112 -10.76 9.13 -10.64
CA ARG A 112 -10.25 10.48 -10.94
C ARG A 112 -8.91 10.42 -11.68
N LEU A 113 -7.99 9.58 -11.21
CA LEU A 113 -6.65 9.43 -11.79
C LEU A 113 -6.67 8.76 -13.18
N ARG A 114 -7.67 7.92 -13.44
CA ARG A 114 -7.81 7.13 -14.68
C ARG A 114 -7.70 7.96 -15.95
N LYS A 115 -8.31 9.14 -15.98
CA LYS A 115 -8.27 10.03 -17.17
C LYS A 115 -6.83 10.43 -17.50
N ASP A 116 -6.06 10.82 -16.49
CA ASP A 116 -4.70 11.28 -16.66
C ASP A 116 -3.75 10.12 -16.95
N ILE A 117 -3.91 8.97 -16.28
CA ILE A 117 -3.14 7.75 -16.56
C ILE A 117 -3.32 7.33 -18.03
N ARG A 118 -4.57 7.33 -18.53
CA ARG A 118 -4.87 6.96 -19.93
C ARG A 118 -4.32 7.95 -20.95
N LYS A 119 -4.29 9.24 -20.61
CA LYS A 119 -3.70 10.27 -21.47
C LYS A 119 -2.18 10.11 -21.54
N ARG A 120 -1.53 9.91 -20.40
CA ARG A 120 -0.06 9.84 -20.27
C ARG A 120 0.52 8.52 -20.76
N LYS A 121 -0.25 7.43 -20.65
CA LYS A 121 0.16 6.07 -21.02
C LYS A 121 1.51 5.66 -20.40
N PRO A 122 1.67 5.76 -19.07
CA PRO A 122 2.94 5.42 -18.45
C PRO A 122 3.28 3.94 -18.64
N ARG A 123 4.58 3.67 -18.66
CA ARG A 123 5.14 2.33 -18.76
C ARG A 123 6.02 2.08 -17.56
N LEU A 124 5.81 0.95 -16.90
CA LEU A 124 6.70 0.44 -15.86
C LEU A 124 7.50 -0.73 -16.44
N ILE A 125 8.81 -0.75 -16.19
CA ILE A 125 9.71 -1.81 -16.61
C ILE A 125 10.43 -2.31 -15.35
N GLU A 126 10.29 -3.59 -15.03
CA GLU A 126 11.00 -4.26 -13.94
C GLU A 126 11.65 -5.54 -14.46
N GLY A 127 12.97 -5.51 -14.64
CA GLY A 127 13.69 -6.60 -15.32
C GLY A 127 13.13 -6.83 -16.73
N ASP A 128 12.76 -8.08 -17.02
CA ASP A 128 12.18 -8.47 -18.32
C ASP A 128 10.66 -8.23 -18.41
N LYS A 129 10.03 -7.73 -17.36
CA LYS A 129 8.58 -7.47 -17.32
C LYS A 129 8.29 -6.02 -17.66
N GLN A 130 7.25 -5.81 -18.46
CA GLN A 130 6.77 -4.48 -18.84
C GLN A 130 5.26 -4.39 -18.67
N TRP A 131 4.78 -3.28 -18.09
CA TRP A 131 3.36 -2.97 -17.97
C TRP A 131 3.03 -1.66 -18.66
N GLN A 132 1.95 -1.67 -19.46
CA GLN A 132 1.32 -0.46 -19.96
C GLN A 132 0.21 -0.07 -18.98
N ILE A 133 0.52 0.82 -18.04
CA ILE A 133 -0.32 1.11 -16.87
C ILE A 133 -1.74 1.57 -17.26
N ALA A 134 -1.89 2.27 -18.38
CA ALA A 134 -3.19 2.67 -18.92
C ALA A 134 -4.15 1.52 -19.25
N GLN A 135 -3.65 0.29 -19.45
CA GLN A 135 -4.45 -0.91 -19.70
C GLN A 135 -4.94 -1.58 -18.41
N LEU A 136 -4.38 -1.20 -17.26
CA LEU A 136 -4.70 -1.76 -15.94
C LEU A 136 -5.79 -0.97 -15.21
N VAL A 137 -6.23 0.17 -15.77
CA VAL A 137 -7.17 1.12 -15.16
C VAL A 137 -8.46 1.34 -15.92
#